data_AF-A0A7S3H1N2-F1
#
_entry.id   AF-A0A7S3H1N2-F1
#
_cell.length_a   1.000
_cell.length_b   1.000
_cell.length_c   1.000
_cell.angle_alpha   90.00
_cell.angle_beta   90.00
_cell.angle_gamma   90.00
#
_symmetry.space_group_name_H-M   'P 1'
#
loop_
_entity.id
_entity.type
_entity.pdbx_description
1 polymer ?
#
loop_
_entity_poly.entity_id
_entity_poly.type
_entity_poly.pdbx_seq_one_letter_code
_entity_poly.pdbx_strand_id
1 'polypeptide(L)'
;HITVDKGTGSQRLGLDTTALLESSIGTLQRGKGALRITRVRSEGLIGEWNAAHQKRQVLEGDCIIEVNGRRGGPDELCSAITRGTALQLVILRLPPPTSARTC
;
A
#
# COMPACT_ATOMS: atom_id res chain seq x y z
N HIS A 1 -3.27 -8.59 -4.19
CA HIS A 1 -4.51 -8.16 -3.55
C HIS A 1 -4.45 -8.61 -2.11
N ILE A 2 -4.61 -7.68 -1.18
CA ILE A 2 -4.62 -7.86 0.27
C ILE A 2 -5.98 -7.42 0.74
N THR A 3 -6.63 -8.19 1.59
CA THR A 3 -7.96 -7.84 2.10
C THR A 3 -7.86 -7.71 3.61
N VAL A 4 -8.22 -6.53 4.13
CA VAL A 4 -8.24 -6.26 5.57
C VAL A 4 -9.56 -5.63 5.96
N ASP A 5 -10.09 -6.04 7.12
CA ASP A 5 -11.35 -5.56 7.66
C ASP A 5 -11.11 -4.65 8.86
N LYS A 6 -11.41 -3.37 8.70
CA LYS A 6 -11.30 -2.32 9.71
C LYS A 6 -12.27 -2.52 10.88
N GLY A 7 -13.38 -3.22 10.65
CA GLY A 7 -14.49 -3.30 11.60
C GLY A 7 -15.09 -1.92 11.89
N THR A 8 -16.11 -1.86 12.74
CA THR A 8 -16.75 -0.60 13.18
C THR A 8 -15.92 0.17 14.22
N GLY A 9 -14.82 -0.41 14.71
CA GLY A 9 -13.87 0.28 15.58
C GLY A 9 -12.89 1.13 14.77
N SER A 10 -12.38 2.20 15.37
CA SER A 10 -11.34 3.08 14.81
C SER A 10 -9.98 2.38 14.65
N GLN A 11 -9.95 1.17 14.10
CA GLN A 11 -8.74 0.40 13.89
C GLN A 11 -7.88 1.11 12.86
N ARG A 12 -6.64 1.38 13.25
CA ARG A 12 -5.62 1.96 12.39
C ARG A 12 -5.01 0.82 11.58
N LEU A 13 -4.79 1.04 10.28
CA LEU A 13 -4.13 0.05 9.41
C LEU A 13 -2.73 -0.35 9.89
N GLY A 14 -2.06 0.53 10.64
CA GLY A 14 -0.67 0.35 11.05
C GLY A 14 0.30 0.63 9.90
N LEU A 15 -0.06 1.46 8.94
CA LEU A 15 0.79 1.84 7.82
C LEU A 15 1.04 3.34 7.81
N ASP A 16 2.29 3.73 7.66
CA ASP A 16 2.65 5.07 7.25
C ASP A 16 2.84 5.05 5.73
N THR A 17 2.01 5.82 5.03
CA THR A 17 2.03 5.93 3.58
C THR A 17 2.25 7.37 3.18
N THR A 18 3.11 7.59 2.20
CA THR A 18 3.30 8.90 1.58
C THR A 18 2.65 8.96 0.20
N ALA A 19 2.04 10.10 -0.10
CA ALA A 19 1.49 10.39 -1.41
C ALA A 19 2.63 10.43 -2.44
N LEU A 20 2.57 9.54 -3.43
CA LEU A 20 3.59 9.43 -4.44
C LEU A 20 2.97 9.66 -5.83
N LEU A 21 3.41 10.75 -6.45
CA LEU A 21 2.92 11.20 -7.75
C LEU A 21 3.67 10.48 -8.88
N GLU A 22 3.03 10.41 -10.05
CA GLU A 22 3.51 9.77 -11.28
C GLU A 22 5.01 9.98 -11.54
N SER A 23 5.51 11.21 -11.35
CA SER A 23 6.90 11.59 -11.64
C SER A 23 7.95 10.73 -10.93
N SER A 24 7.57 9.99 -9.90
CA SER A 24 8.47 9.16 -9.10
C SER A 24 8.34 7.65 -9.35
N ILE A 25 7.35 7.17 -10.12
CA ILE A 25 7.24 5.74 -10.53
C ILE A 25 7.00 5.69 -12.05
N GLY A 26 8.08 5.43 -12.81
CA GLY A 26 8.03 5.35 -14.27
C GLY A 26 7.18 4.21 -14.87
N THR A 27 6.56 3.37 -14.03
CA THR A 27 5.69 2.27 -14.47
C THR A 27 4.20 2.60 -14.42
N LEU A 28 3.80 3.72 -13.81
CA LEU A 28 2.39 4.10 -13.70
C LEU A 28 1.91 4.78 -14.98
N GLN A 29 0.63 4.58 -15.31
CA GLN A 29 0.00 5.27 -16.43
C GLN A 29 -0.13 6.78 -16.13
N ARG A 30 -0.07 7.60 -17.18
CA ARG A 30 -0.26 9.06 -17.08
C ARG A 30 -1.55 9.42 -16.32
N GLY A 31 -1.43 10.28 -15.31
CA GLY A 31 -2.52 10.80 -14.48
C GLY A 31 -2.88 9.95 -13.25
N LYS A 32 -2.10 8.92 -12.90
CA LYS A 32 -2.37 8.04 -11.74
C LYS A 32 -1.30 8.20 -10.67
N GLY A 33 -1.73 8.32 -9.41
CA GLY A 33 -0.86 8.34 -8.24
C GLY A 33 -0.80 6.97 -7.57
N ALA A 34 0.08 6.85 -6.57
CA ALA A 34 0.14 5.70 -5.68
C ALA A 34 0.44 6.16 -4.25
N LEU A 35 0.13 5.31 -3.27
CA LEU A 35 0.55 5.52 -1.89
C LEU A 35 1.77 4.64 -1.63
N ARG A 36 2.95 5.24 -1.50
CA ARG A 36 4.17 4.51 -1.15
C ARG A 36 4.19 4.26 0.34
N ILE A 37 4.39 3.02 0.72
CA ILE A 37 4.55 2.60 2.10
C ILE A 37 5.94 3.00 2.55
N THR A 38 6.02 3.90 3.51
CA THR A 38 7.28 4.33 4.11
C THR A 38 7.59 3.55 5.38
N ARG A 39 6.56 3.09 6.10
CA ARG A 39 6.71 2.29 7.30
C ARG A 39 5.54 1.34 7.46
N VAL A 40 5.84 0.12 7.89
CA VAL A 40 4.85 -0.87 8.31
C VAL A 40 4.98 -1.07 9.82
N ARG A 41 3.89 -0.89 10.56
CA ARG A 41 3.82 -1.15 11.99
C ARG A 41 3.29 -2.57 12.18
N SER A 42 3.91 -3.30 13.11
CA SER A 42 3.45 -4.63 13.50
C SER A 42 2.10 -4.58 14.22
N GLU A 43 1.78 -3.43 14.81
CA GLU A 43 0.51 -3.18 15.50
C GLU A 43 -0.49 -2.55 14.51
N GLY A 44 -1.45 -3.36 14.06
CA GLY A 44 -2.49 -2.98 13.09
C GLY A 44 -2.86 -4.11 12.15
N LEU A 45 -3.95 -3.93 11.40
CA LEU A 45 -4.51 -4.95 10.50
C LEU A 45 -3.50 -5.48 9.48
N ILE A 46 -2.60 -4.61 9.03
CA ILE A 46 -1.57 -4.99 8.06
C ILE A 46 -0.44 -5.78 8.73
N GLY A 47 -0.13 -5.48 9.99
CA GLY A 47 0.78 -6.28 10.80
C GLY A 47 0.27 -7.71 10.98
N GLU A 48 -1.02 -7.87 11.32
CA GLU A 48 -1.67 -9.18 11.44
C GLU A 48 -1.71 -9.91 10.09
N TRP A 49 -2.07 -9.20 9.01
CA TRP A 49 -2.03 -9.77 7.68
C TRP A 49 -0.65 -10.27 7.29
N ASN A 50 0.40 -9.48 7.56
CA ASN A 50 1.78 -9.84 7.29
C ASN A 50 2.24 -11.05 8.08
N ALA A 51 1.85 -11.14 9.35
CA ALA A 51 2.15 -12.29 10.22
C ALA A 51 1.49 -13.57 9.68
N ALA A 52 0.24 -13.48 9.20
CA ALA A 52 -0.45 -14.60 8.57
C ALA A 52 0.08 -14.92 7.16
N HIS A 53 0.63 -13.94 6.44
CA HIS A 53 1.02 -14.05 5.03
C HIS A 53 2.48 -13.65 4.76
N GLN A 54 3.45 -14.39 5.28
CA GLN A 54 4.88 -14.11 5.04
C GLN A 54 5.28 -14.00 3.57
N LYS A 55 4.66 -14.77 2.65
CA LYS A 55 4.95 -14.69 1.21
C LYS A 55 4.34 -13.46 0.52
N ARG A 56 3.28 -12.89 1.09
CA ARG A 56 2.54 -11.72 0.58
C ARG A 56 2.51 -10.59 1.59
N GLN A 57 3.58 -10.48 2.36
CA GLN A 57 3.74 -9.43 3.34
C GLN A 57 3.97 -8.10 2.62
N VAL A 58 3.32 -7.07 3.14
CA VAL A 58 3.54 -5.67 2.82
C VAL A 58 4.84 -5.23 3.46
N LEU A 59 5.73 -4.66 2.66
CA LEU A 59 7.02 -4.17 3.10
C LEU A 59 7.11 -2.66 2.89
N GLU A 60 8.04 -2.03 3.58
CA GLU A 60 8.46 -0.67 3.26
C GLU A 60 9.02 -0.59 1.83
N GLY A 61 8.67 0.48 1.12
CA GLY A 61 9.00 0.68 -0.29
C GLY A 61 7.93 0.14 -1.27
N ASP A 62 7.04 -0.74 -0.81
CA ASP A 62 5.90 -1.17 -1.62
C ASP A 62 4.94 0.00 -1.91
N CYS A 63 4.24 -0.07 -3.03
CA CYS A 63 3.33 1.00 -3.47
C CYS A 63 1.90 0.47 -3.61
N ILE A 64 0.94 1.11 -2.94
CA ILE A 64 -0.48 0.83 -3.08
C ILE A 64 -1.00 1.60 -4.30
N ILE A 65 -1.44 0.85 -5.31
CA ILE A 65 -1.92 1.41 -6.59
C ILE A 65 -3.44 1.37 -6.73
N GLU A 66 -4.11 0.59 -5.89
CA GLU A 66 -5.56 0.42 -5.90
C GLU A 66 -6.08 0.10 -4.50
N VAL A 67 -7.24 0.67 -4.15
CA VAL A 67 -7.98 0.36 -2.92
C VAL A 67 -9.45 0.11 -3.26
N ASN A 68 -9.98 -1.06 -2.92
CA ASN A 68 -11.37 -1.44 -3.20
C ASN A 68 -11.76 -1.29 -4.68
N GLY A 69 -10.87 -1.67 -5.60
CA GLY A 69 -11.07 -1.49 -7.04
C GLY A 69 -10.95 -0.04 -7.53
N ARG A 70 -10.67 0.92 -6.63
CA ARG A 70 -10.45 2.33 -7.00
C ARG A 70 -8.98 2.60 -7.23
N ARG A 71 -8.66 3.10 -8.42
CA ARG A 71 -7.33 3.62 -8.80
C ARG A 71 -7.46 5.11 -9.01
N GLY A 72 -6.46 5.89 -8.57
CA GLY A 72 -6.53 7.34 -8.71
C GLY A 72 -5.37 8.05 -8.05
N GLY A 73 -5.58 9.32 -7.72
CA GLY A 73 -4.62 10.09 -6.93
C GLY A 73 -4.50 9.56 -5.50
N PRO A 74 -3.44 9.95 -4.78
CA PRO A 74 -3.23 9.55 -3.39
C PRO A 74 -4.40 9.98 -2.47
N ASP A 75 -5.05 11.10 -2.78
CA ASP A 75 -6.22 11.60 -2.05
C ASP A 75 -7.44 10.67 -2.19
N GLU A 76 -7.74 10.24 -3.41
CA GLU A 76 -8.82 9.27 -3.69
C GLU A 76 -8.59 7.93 -2.99
N LEU A 77 -7.34 7.44 -3.02
CA LEU A 77 -6.97 6.20 -2.33
C LEU A 77 -7.10 6.37 -0.80
N CYS A 78 -6.66 7.49 -0.24
CA CYS A 78 -6.77 7.78 1.19
C CYS A 78 -8.24 7.89 1.64
N SER A 79 -9.08 8.54 0.82
CA SER A 79 -10.52 8.63 1.03
C SER A 79 -11.19 7.25 0.99
N ALA A 80 -10.79 6.38 0.05
CA ALA A 80 -11.29 5.01 -0.03
C ALA A 80 -10.90 4.18 1.22
N ILE A 81 -9.66 4.33 1.70
CA ILE A 81 -9.17 3.72 2.94
C ILE A 81 -9.97 4.19 4.16
N THR A 82 -10.24 5.49 4.22
CA THR A 82 -10.90 6.09 5.38
C THR A 82 -12.37 5.67 5.47
N ARG A 83 -13.08 5.66 4.34
CA ARG A 83 -14.51 5.36 4.25
C ARG A 83 -14.85 3.87 4.26
N GLY A 84 -13.96 3.02 3.76
CA GLY A 84 -14.18 1.58 3.69
C GLY A 84 -14.01 0.89 5.03
N THR A 85 -14.95 0.00 5.38
CA THR A 85 -14.79 -0.96 6.48
C THR A 85 -13.99 -2.18 6.02
N ALA A 86 -14.32 -2.75 4.87
CA ALA A 86 -13.48 -3.73 4.19
C ALA A 86 -12.58 -3.02 3.18
N LEU A 87 -11.28 -3.31 3.21
CA LEU A 87 -10.26 -2.67 2.37
C LEU A 87 -9.50 -3.74 1.58
N GLN A 88 -9.71 -3.74 0.27
CA GLN A 88 -8.94 -4.54 -0.67
C GLN A 88 -7.82 -3.70 -1.28
N LEU A 89 -6.58 -3.88 -0.80
CA LEU A 89 -5.40 -3.16 -1.26
C LEU A 89 -4.67 -3.94 -2.36
N VAL A 90 -4.28 -3.28 -3.43
CA VAL A 90 -3.38 -3.83 -4.44
C VAL A 90 -2.01 -3.19 -4.27
N ILE A 91 -1.07 -4.03 -3.85
CA ILE A 91 0.32 -3.69 -3.65
C ILE A 91 1.09 -3.99 -4.93
N LEU A 92 1.81 -3.00 -5.42
CA LEU A 92 2.86 -3.13 -6.42
C LEU A 92 4.20 -3.22 -5.71
N ARG A 93 4.83 -4.39 -5.77
CA ARG A 93 6.21 -4.56 -5.32
C ARG A 93 7.15 -4.08 -6.41
N LEU A 94 7.76 -2.92 -6.19
CA LEU A 94 8.85 -2.48 -7.04
C LEU A 94 10.06 -3.39 -6.75
N PRO A 95 10.83 -3.78 -7.77
CA PRO A 95 12.10 -4.43 -7.52
C PRO A 95 12.91 -3.52 -6.60
N PRO A 96 13.62 -4.07 -5.59
CA PRO A 96 14.56 -3.25 -4.84
C PRO A 96 15.45 -2.54 -5.85
N PRO A 97 15.81 -1.25 -5.64
CA PRO A 97 16.78 -0.59 -6.50
C PRO A 97 18.00 -1.50 -6.48
N THR A 98 18.20 -2.17 -7.61
CA THR A 98 19.23 -3.18 -7.78
C THR A 98 20.51 -2.52 -7.30
N SER A 99 21.06 -2.98 -6.17
CA SER A 99 22.48 -2.84 -5.93
C SER A 99 23.12 -3.38 -7.20
N ALA A 100 23.63 -2.46 -8.00
CA ALA A 100 24.29 -2.76 -9.23
C ALA A 100 25.35 -3.82 -8.91
N ARG A 101 25.22 -4.97 -9.58
CA ARG A 101 26.28 -5.92 -9.94
C ARG A 101 27.59 -5.65 -9.19
N THR A 102 27.78 -6.26 -8.02
CA THR A 102 29.14 -6.52 -7.55
C THR A 102 29.59 -7.82 -8.21
N CYS A 103 30.30 -7.68 -9.32
CA CYS A 103 31.22 -8.70 -9.83
C CYS A 103 32.63 -8.13 -9.67
#